data_AF-A0A1H1P7J3-F1
#
_entry.id   AF-A0A1H1P7J3-F1
#
_cell.length_a   1.000
_cell.length_b   1.000
_cell.length_c   1.000
_cell.angle_alpha   90.00
_cell.angle_beta   90.00
_cell.angle_gamma   90.00
#
_symmetry.space_group_name_H-M   'P 1'
#
loop_
_entity.id
_entity.type
_entity.pdbx_description
1 polymer ?
#
loop_
_entity_poly.entity_id
_entity_poly.type
_entity_poly.pdbx_seq_one_letter_code
_entity_poly.pdbx_strand_id
1 'polypeptide(L)'
;MTTGPDEQQAMEHVAARLMEQYPDATRERVDEVVDEEHQRYDGRPVRDFVPVLVERAAKDRLGKETTAAPRGRGADATAEQDRSEPQEIDPMERERQKERHSGFLFGDLGGGPS
;
A
#
# COMPACT_ATOMS: atom_id res chain seq x y z
N MET A 1 16.85 -23.50 -4.00
CA MET A 1 16.97 -22.59 -5.16
C MET A 1 16.23 -21.32 -4.79
N THR A 2 16.93 -20.20 -4.76
CA THR A 2 16.41 -18.88 -4.34
C THR A 2 15.94 -18.12 -5.57
N THR A 3 14.64 -18.21 -5.88
CA THR A 3 13.97 -17.54 -7.01
C THR A 3 13.74 -16.05 -6.70
N GLY A 4 14.75 -15.32 -6.20
CA GLY A 4 14.62 -13.90 -5.82
C GLY A 4 14.57 -12.93 -7.01
N PRO A 5 15.56 -12.95 -7.93
CA PRO A 5 15.56 -12.05 -9.09
C PRO A 5 14.57 -12.49 -10.18
N ASP A 6 14.40 -13.81 -10.41
CA ASP A 6 13.48 -14.34 -11.41
C ASP A 6 12.00 -14.09 -11.05
N GLU A 7 11.65 -14.13 -9.75
CA GLU A 7 10.27 -13.85 -9.31
C GLU A 7 9.91 -12.39 -9.55
N GLN A 8 10.75 -11.44 -9.12
CA GLN A 8 10.48 -10.01 -9.31
C GLN A 8 10.34 -9.64 -10.79
N GLN A 9 11.24 -10.16 -11.65
CA GLN A 9 11.14 -9.96 -13.10
C GLN A 9 9.88 -10.62 -13.69
N ALA A 10 9.49 -11.80 -13.21
CA ALA A 10 8.24 -12.43 -13.61
C ALA A 10 7.02 -11.59 -13.19
N MET A 11 7.06 -10.95 -12.02
CA MET A 11 5.99 -10.07 -11.53
C MET A 11 5.85 -8.80 -12.36
N GLU A 12 6.96 -8.17 -12.75
CA GLU A 12 6.95 -7.03 -13.67
C GLU A 12 6.31 -7.40 -15.02
N HIS A 13 6.62 -8.58 -15.56
CA HIS A 13 5.98 -9.09 -16.77
C HIS A 13 4.49 -9.38 -16.58
N VAL A 14 4.08 -9.89 -15.42
CA VAL A 14 2.66 -10.10 -15.09
C VAL A 14 1.92 -8.76 -15.07
N ALA A 15 2.46 -7.73 -14.38
CA ALA A 15 1.87 -6.40 -14.34
C ALA A 15 1.75 -5.78 -15.75
N ALA A 16 2.79 -5.90 -16.58
CA ALA A 16 2.75 -5.45 -17.97
C ALA A 16 1.60 -6.10 -18.76
N ARG A 17 1.47 -7.44 -18.68
CA ARG A 17 0.39 -8.17 -19.36
C ARG A 17 -0.99 -7.81 -18.85
N LEU A 18 -1.14 -7.52 -17.56
CA LEU A 18 -2.41 -7.10 -16.98
C LEU A 18 -2.80 -5.71 -17.49
N MET A 19 -1.88 -4.77 -17.59
CA MET A 19 -2.16 -3.45 -18.20
C MET A 19 -2.60 -3.57 -19.66
N GLU A 20 -2.03 -4.50 -20.44
CA GLU A 20 -2.47 -4.75 -21.81
C GLU A 20 -3.88 -5.37 -21.88
N GLN A 21 -4.26 -6.20 -20.91
CA GLN A 21 -5.56 -6.87 -20.85
C GLN A 21 -6.69 -6.00 -20.27
N TYR A 22 -6.35 -5.06 -19.39
CA TYR A 22 -7.30 -4.18 -18.70
C TYR A 22 -6.93 -2.71 -18.96
N PRO A 23 -7.15 -2.18 -20.18
CA PRO A 23 -6.80 -0.79 -20.52
C PRO A 23 -7.59 0.25 -19.71
N ASP A 24 -8.75 -0.13 -19.15
CA ASP A 24 -9.55 0.73 -18.28
C ASP A 24 -9.01 0.81 -16.84
N ALA A 25 -8.09 -0.09 -16.45
CA ALA A 25 -7.45 -0.07 -15.14
C ALA A 25 -6.20 0.82 -15.15
N THR A 26 -6.01 1.61 -14.10
CA THR A 26 -4.80 2.42 -13.96
C THR A 26 -3.60 1.55 -13.58
N ARG A 27 -2.38 1.96 -13.98
CA ARG A 27 -1.15 1.27 -13.61
C ARG A 27 -1.01 1.09 -12.10
N GLU A 28 -1.24 2.17 -11.34
CA GLU A 28 -1.21 2.12 -9.87
C GLU A 28 -2.16 1.05 -9.32
N ARG A 29 -3.37 0.93 -9.89
CA ARG A 29 -4.33 -0.08 -9.44
C ARG A 29 -3.89 -1.50 -9.78
N VAL A 30 -3.33 -1.71 -10.96
CA VAL A 30 -2.79 -3.02 -11.35
C VAL A 30 -1.62 -3.42 -10.44
N ASP A 31 -0.69 -2.49 -10.20
CA ASP A 31 0.47 -2.73 -9.32
C ASP A 31 0.01 -3.03 -7.88
N GLU A 32 -0.95 -2.27 -7.34
CA GLU A 32 -1.54 -2.52 -6.02
C GLU A 32 -2.16 -3.91 -5.92
N VAL A 33 -2.98 -4.30 -6.91
CA VAL A 33 -3.62 -5.62 -6.92
C VAL A 33 -2.60 -6.75 -7.00
N VAL A 34 -1.56 -6.60 -7.83
CA VAL A 34 -0.48 -7.61 -7.96
C VAL A 34 0.28 -7.75 -6.64
N ASP A 35 0.63 -6.64 -5.99
CA ASP A 35 1.34 -6.63 -4.71
C ASP A 35 0.50 -7.25 -3.58
N GLU A 36 -0.78 -6.86 -3.48
CA GLU A 36 -1.70 -7.44 -2.50
C GLU A 36 -1.85 -8.97 -2.65
N GLU A 37 -1.91 -9.47 -3.89
CA GLU A 37 -2.00 -10.91 -4.16
C GLU A 37 -0.66 -11.62 -3.94
N HIS A 38 0.47 -10.96 -4.22
CA HIS A 38 1.82 -11.48 -3.97
C HIS A 38 2.09 -11.74 -2.50
N GLN A 39 1.77 -10.76 -1.64
CA GLN A 39 1.98 -10.84 -0.19
C GLN A 39 1.29 -12.06 0.45
N ARG A 40 0.21 -12.58 -0.14
CA ARG A 40 -0.50 -13.80 0.35
C ARG A 40 0.35 -15.06 0.29
N TYR A 41 1.40 -15.04 -0.51
CA TYR A 41 2.32 -16.14 -0.67
C TYR A 41 3.59 -15.99 0.17
N ASP A 42 3.77 -14.89 0.89
CA ASP A 42 4.93 -14.66 1.75
C ASP A 42 5.14 -15.75 2.81
N GLY A 43 6.41 -16.03 3.11
CA GLY A 43 6.80 -17.08 4.04
C GLY A 43 6.63 -18.52 3.53
N ARG A 44 6.12 -18.73 2.29
CA ARG A 44 6.02 -20.08 1.70
C ARG A 44 7.35 -20.51 1.05
N PRO A 45 7.76 -21.78 1.22
CA PRO A 45 9.07 -22.27 0.77
C PRO A 45 9.17 -22.53 -0.74
N VAL A 46 8.04 -22.70 -1.45
CA VAL A 46 7.99 -22.92 -2.91
C VAL A 46 7.35 -21.70 -3.55
N ARG A 47 8.11 -20.97 -4.38
CA ARG A 47 7.66 -19.71 -4.99
C ARG A 47 7.66 -19.68 -6.51
N ASP A 48 8.13 -20.72 -7.19
CA ASP A 48 8.25 -20.75 -8.66
C ASP A 48 6.90 -20.58 -9.38
N PHE A 49 5.79 -20.91 -8.72
CA PHE A 49 4.43 -20.78 -9.26
C PHE A 49 3.70 -19.51 -8.80
N VAL A 50 4.30 -18.72 -7.91
CA VAL A 50 3.65 -17.51 -7.36
C VAL A 50 3.26 -16.52 -8.46
N PRO A 51 4.10 -16.20 -9.47
CA PRO A 51 3.73 -15.26 -10.52
C PRO A 51 2.45 -15.68 -11.28
N VAL A 52 2.32 -16.98 -11.58
CA VAL A 52 1.15 -17.51 -12.32
C VAL A 52 -0.12 -17.47 -11.45
N LEU A 53 0.02 -17.76 -10.16
CA LEU A 53 -1.11 -17.71 -9.22
C LEU A 53 -1.59 -16.26 -9.01
N VAL A 54 -0.65 -15.33 -8.87
CA VAL A 54 -0.92 -13.90 -8.71
C VAL A 54 -1.56 -13.33 -9.97
N GLU A 55 -1.04 -13.64 -11.16
CA GLU A 55 -1.64 -13.23 -12.43
C GLU A 55 -3.12 -13.66 -12.51
N ARG A 56 -3.42 -14.92 -12.16
CA ARG A 56 -4.80 -15.42 -12.20
C ARG A 56 -5.70 -14.69 -11.20
N ALA A 57 -5.24 -14.52 -9.96
CA ALA A 57 -6.02 -13.85 -8.93
C ALA A 57 -6.28 -12.37 -9.27
N ALA A 58 -5.27 -11.69 -9.81
CA ALA A 58 -5.38 -10.32 -10.28
C ALA A 58 -6.39 -10.19 -11.43
N LYS A 59 -6.38 -11.10 -12.41
CA LYS A 59 -7.38 -11.14 -13.49
C LYS A 59 -8.80 -11.29 -12.97
N ASP A 60 -9.00 -12.21 -12.02
CA ASP A 60 -10.32 -12.42 -11.42
C ASP A 60 -10.82 -11.17 -10.67
N ARG A 61 -9.93 -10.42 -10.02
CA ARG A 61 -10.29 -9.19 -9.29
C ARG A 61 -10.54 -8.02 -10.23
N LEU A 62 -9.62 -7.74 -11.15
CA LEU A 62 -9.76 -6.66 -12.14
C LEU A 62 -10.96 -6.90 -13.06
N GLY A 63 -11.21 -8.15 -13.47
CA GLY A 63 -12.40 -8.50 -14.26
C GLY A 63 -13.71 -8.22 -13.54
N LYS A 64 -13.77 -8.43 -12.21
CA LYS A 64 -14.94 -8.05 -11.39
C LYS A 64 -15.09 -6.54 -11.30
N GLU A 65 -14.00 -5.79 -11.21
CA GLU A 65 -14.01 -4.32 -11.16
C GLU A 65 -14.48 -3.72 -12.50
N THR A 66 -14.04 -4.27 -13.64
CA THR A 66 -14.47 -3.84 -14.98
C THR A 66 -15.93 -4.20 -15.26
N THR A 67 -16.39 -5.42 -14.93
CA THR A 67 -17.80 -5.81 -15.16
C THR A 67 -18.78 -5.13 -14.20
N ALA A 68 -18.31 -4.62 -13.06
CA ALA A 68 -19.14 -3.91 -12.10
C ALA A 68 -19.37 -2.43 -12.46
N ALA A 69 -18.78 -1.90 -13.54
CA ALA A 69 -19.05 -0.56 -14.04
C ALA A 69 -19.97 -0.62 -15.28
N PRO A 70 -21.10 0.11 -15.25
CA PRO A 70 -20.97 1.55 -15.47
C PRO A 70 -21.55 2.33 -14.30
N ARG A 71 -20.76 3.27 -13.75
CA ARG A 71 -21.18 4.60 -13.24
C ARG A 71 -20.10 5.21 -12.32
N GLY A 72 -19.57 6.35 -12.74
CA GLY A 72 -19.38 7.53 -11.89
C GLY A 72 -18.27 7.50 -10.84
N ARG A 73 -17.02 7.67 -11.25
CA ARG A 73 -15.93 8.28 -10.47
C ARG A 73 -14.88 8.79 -11.44
N GLY A 74 -14.55 10.08 -11.57
CA GLY A 74 -15.16 11.31 -11.10
C GLY A 74 -14.76 12.39 -12.10
N ALA A 75 -15.76 13.03 -12.71
CA ALA A 75 -15.59 14.30 -13.39
C ALA A 75 -16.09 15.38 -12.42
N ASP A 76 -15.33 15.63 -11.35
CA ASP A 76 -15.38 16.87 -10.56
C ASP A 76 -14.21 16.85 -9.56
N ALA A 77 -13.05 17.29 -10.03
CA ALA A 77 -11.98 17.82 -9.20
C ALA A 77 -11.11 18.68 -10.11
N THR A 78 -11.57 19.90 -10.36
CA THR A 78 -10.69 21.01 -10.70
C THR A 78 -9.75 21.23 -9.52
N ALA A 79 -8.65 20.46 -9.45
CA ALA A 79 -7.51 20.81 -8.64
C ALA A 79 -6.61 21.67 -9.52
N GLU A 80 -6.89 22.97 -9.46
CA GLU A 80 -5.99 24.04 -9.90
C GLU A 80 -4.63 23.80 -9.23
N GLN A 81 -3.70 23.28 -10.02
CA GLN A 81 -2.32 23.06 -9.64
C GLN A 81 -1.58 24.40 -9.74
N ASP A 82 -1.82 25.29 -8.78
CA ASP A 82 -1.02 26.49 -8.56
C ASP A 82 -0.06 26.29 -7.39
N ARG A 83 1.19 26.05 -7.77
CA ARG A 83 2.44 26.56 -7.18
C ARG A 83 2.54 26.69 -5.64
N SER A 84 3.33 25.78 -5.08
CA SER A 84 4.43 26.04 -4.12
C SER A 84 4.37 27.29 -3.23
N GLU A 85 4.22 27.10 -1.91
CA GLU A 85 5.11 27.72 -0.90
C GLU A 85 5.17 26.86 0.40
N PRO A 86 6.31 26.89 1.13
CA PRO A 86 6.73 25.86 2.08
C PRO A 86 6.18 26.05 3.50
N GLN A 87 6.13 24.94 4.23
CA GLN A 87 5.69 24.93 5.63
C GLN A 87 6.75 25.56 6.55
N GLU A 88 6.46 26.76 7.02
CA GLU A 88 7.09 27.35 8.20
C GLU A 88 6.47 26.70 9.44
N ILE A 89 7.07 25.59 9.89
CA ILE A 89 6.80 25.01 11.20
C ILE A 89 7.24 26.01 12.28
N ASP A 90 6.28 26.57 13.02
CA ASP A 90 6.55 27.48 14.14
C ASP A 90 7.57 26.85 15.13
N PRO A 91 8.68 27.53 15.46
CA PRO A 91 9.75 26.97 16.27
C PRO A 91 9.37 26.65 17.73
N MET A 92 8.15 26.98 18.20
CA MET A 92 7.70 26.68 19.55
C MET A 92 7.13 25.26 19.75
N GLU A 93 6.78 24.52 18.69
CA GLU A 93 6.06 23.26 18.87
C GLU A 93 6.97 22.07 19.27
N ARG A 94 8.28 22.19 19.07
CA ARG A 94 9.26 21.13 19.40
C ARG A 94 9.47 20.91 20.90
N GLU A 95 9.11 21.85 21.77
CA GLU A 95 9.46 21.77 23.19
C GLU A 95 8.43 21.00 24.04
N ARG A 96 7.13 21.03 23.69
CA ARG A 96 6.08 20.33 24.46
C ARG A 96 6.11 18.80 24.35
N GLN A 97 6.79 18.23 23.37
CA GLN A 97 6.79 16.78 23.14
C GLN A 97 7.90 16.04 23.90
N LYS A 98 8.87 16.77 24.49
CA LYS A 98 10.01 16.16 25.21
C LYS A 98 9.69 15.73 26.64
N GLU A 99 8.63 16.26 27.25
CA GLU A 99 8.22 15.92 28.63
C GLU A 99 7.36 14.65 28.72
N ARG A 100 6.93 14.08 27.59
CA ARG A 100 6.08 12.88 27.55
C ARG A 100 6.86 11.61 27.24
N HIS A 101 8.18 11.59 27.44
CA HIS A 101 8.95 10.36 27.25
C HIS A 101 10.12 10.22 28.22
N SER A 102 9.92 10.64 29.46
CA SER A 102 10.77 10.21 30.57
C SER A 102 9.88 9.80 31.73
N GLY A 103 9.90 8.51 32.06
CA GLY A 103 9.15 8.00 33.21
C GLY A 103 8.81 6.52 33.18
N PHE A 104 9.71 5.66 32.70
CA PHE A 104 9.69 4.26 33.11
C PHE A 104 10.68 4.14 34.27
N LEU A 105 10.19 4.08 35.52
CA LEU A 105 10.80 3.37 36.66
C LEU A 105 10.00 3.62 37.94
N PHE A 106 9.67 2.51 38.61
CA PHE A 106 9.20 2.39 40.01
C PHE A 106 7.75 2.87 40.25
N GLY A 107 6.81 2.05 40.71
CA GLY A 107 6.95 1.07 41.78
C GLY A 107 6.23 1.62 43.00
N ASP A 108 5.28 0.84 43.50
CA ASP A 108 4.80 0.83 44.89
C ASP A 108 3.70 1.83 45.33
N LEU A 109 2.60 1.22 45.83
CA LEU A 109 1.70 1.67 46.92
C LEU A 109 0.83 2.92 46.67
N GLY A 110 -0.51 2.86 46.72
CA GLY A 110 -1.32 2.19 47.74
C GLY A 110 -1.52 3.15 48.94
N GLY A 111 -2.59 3.94 48.94
CA GLY A 111 -2.98 4.74 50.10
C GLY A 111 -3.91 5.91 49.76
N GLY A 112 -5.18 5.81 50.14
CA GLY A 112 -6.23 6.80 49.90
C GLY A 112 -6.18 8.04 50.83
N PRO A 113 -7.24 8.87 50.80
CA PRO A 113 -7.20 10.24 51.32
C PRO A 113 -7.55 10.35 52.80
N SER A 114 -6.98 11.35 53.46
CA SER A 114 -7.56 12.08 54.60
C SER A 114 -6.93 13.46 54.69
#